data_AF-A0A2D8CQE1-F1
#
_entry.id   AF-A0A2D8CQE1-F1
#
_cell.length_a   1.000
_cell.length_b   1.000
_cell.length_c   1.000
_cell.angle_alpha   90.00
_cell.angle_beta   90.00
_cell.angle_gamma   90.00
#
_symmetry.space_group_name_H-M   'P 1'
#
loop_
_entity.id
_entity.type
_entity.pdbx_description
1 polymer ?
#
loop_
_entity_poly.entity_id
_entity_poly.type
_entity_poly.pdbx_seq_one_letter_code
_entity_poly.pdbx_strand_id
1 'polypeptide(L)'
;MDFAVYSLSIIGSFAAARWATENLKFHLRNKRFWVHHWILAAGLMLAMLAVKVEAAWLWGALTGVALEGLRRDNWSLVRAKK
;
A
#
# COMPACT_ATOMS: atom_id res chain seq x y z
N MET A 1 8.39 -21.13 8.64
CA MET A 1 6.97 -20.70 8.65
C MET A 1 6.80 -19.25 8.18
N ASP A 2 7.84 -18.41 8.25
CA ASP A 2 7.76 -16.99 7.87
C ASP A 2 7.30 -16.74 6.44
N PHE A 3 7.71 -17.57 5.48
CA PHE A 3 7.24 -17.47 4.10
C PHE A 3 5.71 -17.68 3.98
N ALA A 4 5.16 -18.64 4.73
CA ALA A 4 3.71 -18.89 4.72
C ALA A 4 2.95 -17.71 5.33
N VAL A 5 3.46 -17.17 6.45
CA VAL A 5 2.89 -15.99 7.11
C VAL A 5 2.97 -14.76 6.22
N TYR A 6 4.11 -14.52 5.58
CA TYR A 6 4.31 -13.45 4.60
C TYR A 6 3.32 -13.56 3.44
N SER A 7 3.19 -14.75 2.85
CA SER A 7 2.30 -15.00 1.71
C SER A 7 0.83 -14.78 2.05
N LEU A 8 0.36 -15.33 3.17
CA LEU A 8 -1.02 -15.13 3.64
C LEU A 8 -1.29 -13.66 3.98
N SER A 9 -0.31 -12.97 4.55
CA SER A 9 -0.41 -11.55 4.88
C SER A 9 -0.54 -10.69 3.62
N ILE A 10 0.17 -11.01 2.53
CA ILE A 10 0.00 -10.34 1.23
C ILE A 10 -1.44 -10.50 0.73
N ILE A 11 -1.92 -11.74 0.69
CA ILE A 11 -3.25 -12.04 0.13
C ILE A 11 -4.34 -11.32 0.95
N GLY A 12 -4.26 -11.43 2.27
CA GLY A 12 -5.22 -10.81 3.19
C GLY A 12 -5.20 -9.28 3.09
N SER A 13 -4.01 -8.66 3.11
CA SER A 13 -3.91 -7.21 3.07
C SER A 13 -4.26 -6.64 1.70
N PHE A 14 -3.93 -7.32 0.60
CA PHE A 14 -4.36 -6.94 -0.74
C PHE A 14 -5.88 -6.96 -0.86
N ALA A 15 -6.53 -8.05 -0.42
CA ALA A 15 -7.98 -8.18 -0.45
C ALA A 15 -8.66 -7.11 0.43
N ALA A 16 -8.12 -6.86 1.62
CA ALA A 16 -8.63 -5.83 2.54
C ALA A 16 -8.43 -4.42 1.97
N ALA A 17 -7.25 -4.11 1.41
CA ALA A 17 -6.97 -2.84 0.77
C ALA A 17 -7.93 -2.61 -0.41
N ARG A 18 -8.16 -3.62 -1.23
CA ARG A 18 -9.10 -3.55 -2.35
C ARG A 18 -10.53 -3.33 -1.88
N TRP A 19 -10.98 -4.10 -0.88
CA TRP A 19 -12.29 -3.90 -0.29
C TRP A 19 -12.42 -2.48 0.26
N ALA A 20 -11.41 -1.97 0.97
CA ALA A 20 -11.40 -0.62 1.50
C ALA A 20 -11.43 0.43 0.38
N THR A 21 -10.65 0.28 -0.68
CA THR A 21 -10.57 1.27 -1.76
C THR A 21 -11.76 1.24 -2.74
N GLU A 22 -12.53 0.15 -2.77
CA GLU A 22 -13.77 0.03 -3.54
C GLU A 22 -15.02 0.43 -2.71
N ASN A 23 -15.08 0.10 -1.41
CA ASN A 23 -16.26 0.34 -0.57
C ASN A 23 -16.19 1.65 0.22
N LEU A 24 -15.01 2.04 0.69
CA LEU A 24 -14.83 3.32 1.32
C LEU A 24 -14.58 4.32 0.20
N LYS A 25 -15.40 5.38 0.13
CA LYS A 25 -15.12 6.57 -0.70
C LYS A 25 -13.92 7.36 -0.12
N PHE A 26 -12.86 6.65 0.25
CA PHE A 26 -11.62 7.17 0.82
C PHE A 26 -10.83 7.88 -0.28
N HIS A 27 -11.36 9.02 -0.71
CA HIS A 27 -10.53 10.00 -1.36
C HIS A 27 -9.71 10.65 -0.25
N LEU A 28 -8.45 10.26 -0.11
CA LEU A 28 -7.43 11.11 0.51
C LEU A 28 -7.18 12.32 -0.43
N ARG A 29 -8.25 13.08 -0.71
CA ARG A 29 -8.32 14.23 -1.59
C ARG A 29 -7.90 15.44 -0.77
N ASN A 30 -6.60 15.60 -0.57
CA ASN A 30 -6.12 16.96 -0.36
C ASN A 30 -6.10 17.65 -1.73
N LYS A 31 -6.55 18.91 -1.79
CA LYS A 31 -6.76 19.69 -3.03
C LYS A 31 -5.51 19.80 -3.94
N ARG A 32 -4.34 19.30 -3.51
CA ARG A 32 -3.02 19.51 -4.15
C ARG A 32 -2.20 18.23 -4.40
N PHE A 33 -2.45 17.13 -3.67
CA PHE A 33 -1.61 15.93 -3.74
C PHE A 33 -2.45 14.66 -3.85
N TRP A 34 -2.10 13.80 -4.81
CA TRP A 34 -2.61 12.45 -4.96
C TRP A 34 -1.53 11.49 -4.46
N VAL A 35 -1.39 11.39 -3.15
CA VAL A 35 -0.46 10.41 -2.57
C VAL A 35 -1.17 9.05 -2.61
N HIS A 36 -0.72 8.19 -3.52
CA HIS A 36 -1.21 6.83 -3.59
C HIS A 36 -0.74 6.05 -2.36
N HIS A 37 -1.62 5.21 -1.82
CA HIS A 37 -1.29 4.40 -0.65
C HIS A 37 -0.11 3.44 -0.90
N TRP A 38 0.18 3.07 -2.17
CA TRP A 38 1.38 2.29 -2.49
C TRP A 38 2.67 3.03 -2.17
N ILE A 39 2.70 4.36 -2.30
CA ILE A 39 3.87 5.19 -2.00
C ILE A 39 4.09 5.27 -0.50
N LEU A 40 2.99 5.39 0.26
CA LEU A 40 3.03 5.35 1.72
C LEU A 40 3.51 3.98 2.22
N ALA A 41 3.00 2.90 1.63
CA ALA A 41 3.44 1.54 1.95
C ALA A 41 4.93 1.35 1.64
N ALA A 42 5.39 1.76 0.46
CA ALA A 42 6.80 1.69 0.07
C ALA A 42 7.70 2.53 0.99
N GLY A 43 7.29 3.76 1.33
CA GLY A 43 8.03 4.62 2.26
C GLY A 43 8.13 4.00 3.66
N LEU A 44 7.06 3.38 4.16
CA LEU A 44 7.07 2.68 5.43
C LEU A 44 7.96 1.43 5.39
N MET A 45 7.95 0.68 4.29
CA MET A 45 8.86 -0.45 4.08
C MET A 45 10.33 -0.01 4.06
N LEU A 46 10.65 1.14 3.46
CA LEU A 46 12.01 1.72 3.52
C LEU A 46 12.42 2.09 4.95
N ALA A 47 11.50 2.68 5.73
CA ALA A 47 11.75 2.97 7.14
C ALA A 47 11.98 1.68 7.95
N MET A 48 11.15 0.65 7.73
CA MET A 48 11.31 -0.67 8.34
C MET A 48 12.65 -1.33 7.98
N LEU A 49 13.11 -1.16 6.74
CA LEU A 49 14.42 -1.62 6.31
C LEU A 49 15.54 -0.93 7.10
N ALA A 50 15.46 0.39 7.25
CA ALA A 50 16.45 1.18 7.97
C ALA A 50 16.59 0.79 9.45
N VAL A 51 15.47 0.38 10.09
CA VAL A 51 15.46 -0.09 11.49
C VAL A 51 15.51 -1.62 11.63
N LYS A 52 15.73 -2.36 10.55
CA LYS A 52 15.87 -3.83 10.51
C LYS A 52 14.68 -4.59 11.14
N VAL A 53 13.46 -4.22 10.79
CA VAL A 53 12.28 -4.98 11.23
C VAL A 53 12.22 -6.33 10.52
N GLU A 54 12.16 -7.44 11.27
CA GLU A 54 12.14 -8.81 10.71
C GLU A 54 10.73 -9.45 10.72
N ALA A 55 9.68 -8.67 11.00
CA ALA A 55 8.31 -9.17 11.09
C ALA A 55 7.73 -9.51 9.71
N ALA A 56 7.80 -10.79 9.32
CA ALA A 56 7.36 -11.28 8.01
C ALA A 56 5.88 -10.94 7.67
N TRP A 57 4.98 -11.00 8.64
CA TRP A 57 3.57 -10.62 8.45
C TRP A 57 3.41 -9.13 8.10
N LEU A 58 4.23 -8.26 8.70
CA LEU A 58 4.19 -6.81 8.47
C LEU A 58 4.73 -6.47 7.08
N TRP A 59 5.82 -7.11 6.68
CA TRP A 59 6.34 -7.03 5.30
C TRP A 59 5.30 -7.51 4.29
N GLY A 60 4.67 -8.66 4.54
CA GLY A 60 3.63 -9.19 3.65
C GLY A 60 2.42 -8.26 3.56
N ALA A 61 1.97 -7.73 4.69
CA ALA A 61 0.86 -6.79 4.75
C ALA A 61 1.13 -5.53 3.92
N LEU A 62 2.29 -4.90 4.08
CA LEU A 62 2.65 -3.70 3.32
C LEU A 62 2.86 -3.98 1.84
N THR A 63 3.45 -5.12 1.49
CA THR A 63 3.57 -5.57 0.10
C THR A 63 2.18 -5.70 -0.55
N GLY A 64 1.22 -6.37 0.10
CA GLY A 64 -0.13 -6.52 -0.47
C GLY A 64 -0.86 -5.18 -0.64
N VAL A 65 -0.69 -4.23 0.30
CA VAL A 65 -1.22 -2.87 0.17
C VAL A 65 -0.56 -2.12 -0.99
N ALA A 66 0.76 -2.24 -1.14
CA ALA A 66 1.48 -1.61 -2.25
C ALA A 66 1.04 -2.15 -3.62
N LEU A 67 0.83 -3.47 -3.72
CA LEU A 67 0.36 -4.10 -4.95
C LEU A 67 -1.04 -3.66 -5.38
N GLU A 68 -1.96 -3.42 -4.44
CA GLU A 68 -3.29 -2.88 -4.77
C GLU A 68 -3.18 -1.51 -5.43
N GLY A 69 -2.34 -0.63 -4.86
CA GLY A 69 -2.17 0.72 -5.37
C GLY A 69 -1.40 0.79 -6.68
N LEU A 70 -0.43 -0.10 -6.90
CA LEU A 70 0.32 -0.19 -8.16
C LEU A 70 -0.56 -0.61 -9.35
N ARG A 71 -1.62 -1.39 -9.10
CA ARG A 71 -2.57 -1.81 -10.14
C ARG A 71 -3.33 -0.65 -10.79
N ARG A 72 -3.43 0.51 -10.14
CA ARG A 72 -4.23 1.63 -10.66
C ARG A 72 -3.50 2.37 -11.78
N ASP A 73 -4.19 2.64 -12.89
CA ASP A 73 -3.59 3.17 -14.12
C ASP A 73 -3.03 4.61 -14.02
N ASN A 74 -3.45 5.40 -13.02
CA ASN A 74 -3.09 6.81 -12.92
C ASN A 74 -2.21 7.07 -11.70
N TRP A 75 -0.89 6.98 -11.84
CA TRP A 75 0.06 7.25 -10.77
C TRP A 75 0.37 8.73 -10.55
N SER A 76 -0.39 9.64 -11.19
CA SER A 76 -0.08 11.06 -11.11
C SER A 76 -0.18 11.58 -9.67
N LEU A 77 0.95 12.07 -9.14
CA LEU A 77 1.07 12.64 -7.79
C LEU A 77 0.48 14.04 -7.67
N VAL A 78 0.33 14.71 -8.81
CA VAL A 78 -0.07 16.10 -8.93
C VAL A 78 -1.21 16.18 -9.93
N ARG A 79 -2.33 16.77 -9.52
CA ARG A 79 -3.39 17.09 -10.48
C ARG A 79 -2.81 18.08 -11.48
N ALA A 80 -2.56 17.66 -12.72
CA ALA A 80 -2.31 18.59 -13.81
C ALA A 80 -3.53 19.52 -13.87
N LYS A 81 -3.31 20.82 -13.65
CA LYS A 81 -4.34 21.83 -13.91
C LYS A 81 -4.72 21.68 -15.39
N LYS A 82 -5.98 21.31 -15.66
CA LYS A 82 -6.61 21.72 -16.93
C LYS A 82 -6.83 23.23 -16.87
#